data_AF-A0A1I6ED72-F1
#
_entry.id   AF-A0A1I6ED72-F1
#
_cell.length_a   1.000
_cell.length_b   1.000
_cell.length_c   1.000
_cell.angle_alpha   90.00
_cell.angle_beta   90.00
_cell.angle_gamma   90.00
#
_symmetry.space_group_name_H-M   'P 1'
#
loop_
_entity.id
_entity.type
_entity.pdbx_description
1 polymer ?
#
loop_
_entity_poly.entity_id
_entity_poly.type
_entity_poly.pdbx_seq_one_letter_code
_entity_poly.pdbx_strand_id
1 'polypeptide(L)'
;MPIFRFARTCLLASLLLLTACTFTGNYNSDAHRQLVMLQALHMQFIDDAALPGEEKVVSDDREMRLQFRTAQLFAESLGDPLRLKNMEAINTIYQSQYQRRMQQNRPFRPKQAALFRQQATLAWQQAIYGECLRPRSPCK
;
A
#
# COMPACT_ATOMS: atom_id res chain seq x y z
N MET A 1 -22.59 -41.58 17.93
CA MET A 1 -21.66 -41.18 16.85
C MET A 1 -21.40 -39.65 16.79
N PRO A 2 -20.94 -38.97 17.87
CA PRO A 2 -20.57 -37.54 17.81
C PRO A 2 -19.08 -37.30 17.43
N ILE A 3 -18.20 -38.28 17.71
CA ILE A 3 -16.74 -38.16 17.53
C ILE A 3 -16.34 -37.97 16.07
N PHE A 4 -17.00 -38.69 15.14
CA PHE A 4 -16.74 -38.55 13.71
C PHE A 4 -17.16 -37.20 13.13
N ARG A 5 -18.17 -36.53 13.71
CA ARG A 5 -18.58 -35.18 13.29
C ARG A 5 -17.58 -34.13 13.76
N PHE A 6 -17.10 -34.26 15.00
CA PHE A 6 -16.10 -33.38 15.58
C PHE A 6 -14.74 -33.46 14.87
N ALA A 7 -14.29 -34.68 14.56
CA ALA A 7 -13.07 -34.91 13.78
C ALA A 7 -13.17 -34.28 12.38
N ARG A 8 -14.32 -34.41 11.71
CA ARG A 8 -14.55 -33.85 10.38
C ARG A 8 -14.57 -32.31 10.39
N THR A 9 -15.16 -31.69 11.41
CA THR A 9 -15.12 -30.22 11.58
C THR A 9 -13.73 -29.70 11.90
N CYS A 10 -12.95 -30.40 12.73
CA CYS A 10 -11.56 -30.03 13.00
C CYS A 10 -10.69 -30.14 11.74
N LEU A 11 -10.86 -31.22 10.96
CA LEU A 11 -10.09 -31.45 9.73
C LEU A 11 -10.40 -30.39 8.65
N LEU A 12 -11.67 -30.00 8.52
CA LEU A 12 -12.10 -28.91 7.64
C LEU A 12 -11.55 -27.54 8.09
N ALA A 13 -11.54 -27.26 9.39
CA ALA A 13 -10.96 -26.04 9.94
C ALA A 13 -9.43 -25.99 9.70
N SER A 14 -8.73 -27.11 9.88
CA SER A 14 -7.30 -27.21 9.58
C SER A 14 -7.00 -27.01 8.09
N LEU A 15 -7.81 -27.60 7.20
CA LEU A 15 -7.69 -27.39 5.75
C LEU A 15 -7.92 -25.93 5.36
N LEU A 16 -8.93 -25.27 5.93
CA LEU A 16 -9.19 -23.84 5.69
C LEU A 16 -8.03 -22.95 6.16
N LEU A 17 -7.48 -23.22 7.35
CA LEU A 17 -6.32 -22.50 7.87
C LEU A 17 -5.06 -22.73 7.02
N LEU A 18 -4.85 -23.94 6.51
CA LEU A 18 -3.74 -24.25 5.61
C LEU A 18 -3.87 -23.52 4.26
N THR A 19 -5.07 -23.43 3.69
CA THR A 19 -5.29 -22.68 2.44
C THR A 19 -5.04 -21.17 2.61
N ALA A 20 -5.37 -20.58 3.76
CA ALA A 20 -5.08 -19.17 4.04
C ALA A 20 -3.57 -18.87 4.10
N CYS A 21 -2.76 -19.82 4.57
CA CYS A 21 -1.30 -19.70 4.60
C CYS A 21 -0.63 -19.85 3.23
N THR A 22 -1.33 -20.36 2.21
CA THR A 22 -0.79 -20.49 0.84
C THR A 22 -0.95 -19.22 -0.01
N PHE A 23 -1.74 -18.25 0.46
CA PHE A 23 -2.08 -17.06 -0.32
C PHE A 23 -1.15 -15.86 -0.06
N THR A 24 -0.19 -16.00 0.86
CA THR A 24 0.84 -15.00 1.12
C THR A 24 2.12 -15.40 0.37
N GLY A 25 2.41 -14.71 -0.73
CA GLY A 25 3.69 -14.85 -1.42
C GLY A 25 4.87 -14.56 -0.49
N ASN A 26 6.06 -15.05 -0.84
CA ASN A 26 7.30 -14.72 -0.12
C ASN A 26 7.60 -13.21 -0.17
N TYR A 27 8.47 -12.77 0.73
CA TYR A 27 9.09 -11.45 0.63
C TYR A 27 9.71 -11.25 -0.75
N ASN A 28 9.56 -10.04 -1.28
CA ASN A 28 10.22 -9.61 -2.49
C ASN A 28 10.90 -8.26 -2.27
N SER A 29 12.20 -8.19 -2.51
CA SER A 29 13.00 -6.98 -2.29
C SER A 29 12.61 -5.82 -3.20
N ASP A 30 12.18 -6.11 -4.43
CA ASP A 30 11.77 -5.09 -5.39
C ASP A 30 10.39 -4.55 -5.02
N ALA A 31 9.46 -5.41 -4.58
CA ALA A 31 8.18 -4.97 -4.03
C ALA A 31 8.38 -4.07 -2.80
N HIS A 32 9.26 -4.47 -1.88
CA HIS A 32 9.60 -3.66 -0.72
C HIS A 32 10.18 -2.30 -1.14
N ARG A 33 11.14 -2.29 -2.08
CA ARG A 33 11.74 -1.05 -2.61
C ARG A 33 10.70 -0.15 -3.27
N GLN A 34 9.77 -0.71 -4.05
CA GLN A 34 8.68 0.02 -4.68
C GLN A 34 7.77 0.68 -3.65
N LEU A 35 7.42 0.00 -2.56
CA LEU A 35 6.63 0.58 -1.47
C LEU A 35 7.35 1.77 -0.81
N VAL A 36 8.66 1.64 -0.53
CA VAL A 36 9.47 2.72 0.05
C VAL A 36 9.56 3.93 -0.90
N MET A 37 9.77 3.68 -2.20
CA MET A 37 9.82 4.74 -3.21
C MET A 37 8.47 5.46 -3.33
N LEU A 38 7.36 4.73 -3.42
CA LEU A 38 6.03 5.32 -3.51
C LEU A 38 5.66 6.10 -2.24
N GLN A 39 6.13 5.66 -1.07
CA GLN A 39 6.04 6.45 0.16
C GLN A 39 6.75 7.79 0.02
N ALA A 40 8.00 7.79 -0.46
CA ALA A 40 8.77 9.02 -0.65
C ALA A 40 8.08 9.98 -1.62
N LEU A 41 7.57 9.48 -2.75
CA LEU A 41 6.80 10.28 -3.73
C LEU A 41 5.53 10.88 -3.13
N HIS A 42 4.80 10.11 -2.33
CA HIS A 42 3.61 10.62 -1.63
C HIS A 42 4.01 11.73 -0.63
N MET A 43 5.12 11.58 0.10
CA MET A 43 5.59 12.63 1.01
C MET A 43 6.01 13.90 0.29
N GLN A 44 6.70 13.76 -0.86
CA GLN A 44 7.08 14.88 -1.72
C GLN A 44 5.84 15.62 -2.22
N PHE A 45 4.84 14.89 -2.75
CA PHE A 45 3.56 15.49 -3.14
C PHE A 45 2.93 16.29 -2.01
N ILE A 46 2.94 15.79 -0.76
CA ILE A 46 2.36 16.52 0.37
C ILE A 46 3.13 17.82 0.66
N ASP A 47 4.46 17.80 0.56
CA ASP A 47 5.29 19.00 0.73
C ASP A 47 5.03 20.02 -0.37
N ASP A 48 5.06 19.60 -1.64
CA ASP A 48 4.86 20.50 -2.78
C ASP A 48 3.39 20.97 -2.88
N ALA A 49 2.42 20.15 -2.46
CA ALA A 49 1.02 20.57 -2.36
C ALA A 49 0.78 21.63 -1.28
N ALA A 50 1.69 21.78 -0.30
CA ALA A 50 1.66 22.85 0.69
C ALA A 50 2.29 24.16 0.19
N LEU A 51 2.93 24.16 -0.99
CA LEU A 51 3.50 25.33 -1.63
C LEU A 51 2.55 25.96 -2.67
N PRO A 52 2.69 27.27 -2.96
CA PRO A 52 2.02 27.92 -4.08
C PRO A 52 2.43 27.30 -5.43
N GLY A 53 1.48 27.29 -6.37
CA GLY A 53 1.69 26.75 -7.72
C GLY A 53 1.10 25.35 -7.90
N GLU A 54 0.85 25.00 -9.16
CA GLU A 54 0.24 23.72 -9.55
C GLU A 54 1.22 22.83 -10.33
N GLU A 55 2.24 23.41 -10.97
CA GLU A 55 3.20 22.71 -11.82
C GLU A 55 3.85 21.52 -11.12
N LYS A 56 4.36 21.72 -9.90
CA LYS A 56 4.95 20.64 -9.10
C LYS A 56 3.93 19.57 -8.73
N VAL A 57 2.73 19.96 -8.30
CA VAL A 57 1.66 19.03 -7.92
C VAL A 57 1.26 18.11 -9.10
N VAL A 58 1.19 18.68 -10.31
CA VAL A 58 0.90 17.91 -11.53
C VAL A 58 2.07 17.03 -11.94
N SER A 59 3.31 17.51 -11.77
CA SER A 59 4.52 16.70 -11.99
C SER A 59 4.59 15.51 -11.04
N ASP A 60 4.37 15.75 -9.75
CA ASP A 60 4.38 14.71 -8.71
C ASP A 60 3.30 13.66 -8.97
N ASP A 61 2.09 14.06 -9.40
CA ASP A 61 1.03 13.11 -9.77
C ASP A 61 1.38 12.28 -10.98
N ARG A 62 2.00 12.88 -12.00
CA ARG A 62 2.49 12.12 -13.15
C ARG A 62 3.52 11.08 -12.72
N GLU A 63 4.49 11.46 -11.89
CA GLU A 63 5.53 10.55 -11.40
C GLU A 63 4.94 9.45 -10.50
N MET A 64 4.11 9.82 -9.53
CA MET A 64 3.43 8.88 -8.63
C MET A 64 2.61 7.86 -9.42
N ARG A 65 1.81 8.29 -10.41
CA ARG A 65 1.01 7.38 -11.24
C ARG A 65 1.87 6.45 -12.08
N LEU A 66 2.97 6.93 -12.65
CA LEU A 66 3.91 6.11 -13.42
C LEU A 66 4.52 5.02 -12.54
N GLN A 67 5.08 5.41 -11.40
CA GLN A 67 5.71 4.46 -10.48
C GLN A 67 4.71 3.50 -9.86
N PHE A 68 3.50 3.97 -9.54
CA PHE A 68 2.44 3.13 -9.03
C PHE A 68 2.04 2.08 -10.06
N ARG A 69 1.88 2.47 -11.33
CA ARG A 69 1.56 1.53 -12.40
C ARG A 69 2.65 0.48 -12.59
N THR A 70 3.93 0.87 -12.53
CA THR A 70 5.06 -0.06 -12.60
C THR A 70 5.01 -1.08 -11.46
N ALA A 71 4.80 -0.61 -10.24
CA ALA A 71 4.71 -1.48 -9.07
C ALA A 71 3.48 -2.40 -9.11
N GLN A 72 2.35 -1.90 -9.66
CA GLN A 72 1.14 -2.69 -9.83
C GLN A 72 1.37 -3.83 -10.84
N LEU A 73 1.93 -3.53 -12.01
CA LEU A 73 2.27 -4.54 -13.02
C LEU A 73 3.24 -5.60 -12.47
N PHE A 74 4.19 -5.17 -11.64
CA PHE A 74 5.08 -6.09 -10.96
C PHE A 74 4.33 -7.02 -9.98
N ALA A 75 3.46 -6.47 -9.14
CA ALA A 75 2.64 -7.26 -8.22
C ALA A 75 1.66 -8.21 -8.95
N GLU A 76 1.11 -7.79 -10.09
CA GLU A 76 0.31 -8.64 -11.00
C GLU A 76 1.15 -9.80 -11.52
N SER A 77 2.40 -9.54 -11.95
CA SER A 77 3.31 -10.59 -12.46
C SER A 77 3.69 -11.64 -11.40
N LEU A 78 3.66 -11.26 -10.11
CA LEU A 78 3.89 -12.17 -9.00
C LEU A 78 2.67 -13.02 -8.64
N GLY A 79 1.49 -12.73 -9.22
CA GLY A 79 0.24 -13.39 -8.87
C GLY A 79 -0.14 -13.19 -7.40
N ASP A 80 0.20 -12.03 -6.81
CA ASP A 80 0.06 -11.75 -5.39
C ASP A 80 -1.10 -10.75 -5.11
N PRO A 81 -2.32 -11.25 -4.94
CA PRO A 81 -3.50 -10.40 -4.75
C PRO A 81 -3.48 -9.63 -3.42
N LEU A 82 -2.76 -10.11 -2.40
CA LEU A 82 -2.62 -9.36 -1.15
C LEU A 82 -1.75 -8.11 -1.36
N ARG A 83 -0.66 -8.24 -2.12
CA ARG A 83 0.17 -7.09 -2.49
C ARG A 83 -0.63 -6.06 -3.30
N LEU A 84 -1.40 -6.52 -4.28
CA LEU A 84 -2.27 -5.65 -5.09
C LEU A 84 -3.31 -4.92 -4.24
N LYS A 85 -3.99 -5.63 -3.34
CA LYS A 85 -5.00 -5.03 -2.46
C LYS A 85 -4.41 -3.96 -1.54
N ASN A 86 -3.22 -4.21 -0.98
CA ASN A 86 -2.52 -3.24 -0.14
C ASN A 86 -2.15 -1.98 -0.94
N MET A 87 -1.66 -2.16 -2.17
CA MET A 87 -1.33 -1.04 -3.05
C MET A 87 -2.57 -0.21 -3.41
N GLU A 88 -3.69 -0.86 -3.75
CA GLU A 88 -4.95 -0.18 -4.08
C GLU A 88 -5.47 0.67 -2.92
N ALA A 89 -5.44 0.12 -1.70
CA ALA A 89 -5.86 0.85 -0.50
C ALA A 89 -5.03 2.11 -0.27
N ILE A 90 -3.70 2.03 -0.43
CA ILE A 90 -2.82 3.19 -0.25
C ILE A 90 -2.97 4.20 -1.38
N ASN A 91 -3.13 3.75 -2.63
CA ASN A 91 -3.38 4.64 -3.76
C ASN A 91 -4.67 5.43 -3.61
N THR A 92 -5.70 4.82 -3.02
CA THR A 92 -6.96 5.52 -2.72
C THR A 92 -6.73 6.72 -1.80
N ILE A 93 -5.85 6.58 -0.79
CA ILE A 93 -5.47 7.69 0.10
C ILE A 93 -4.80 8.79 -0.72
N TYR A 94 -3.78 8.45 -1.52
CA TYR A 94 -3.09 9.40 -2.38
C TYR A 94 -4.04 10.15 -3.32
N GLN A 95 -4.86 9.42 -4.07
CA GLN A 95 -5.82 9.98 -5.03
C GLN A 95 -6.80 10.94 -4.36
N SER A 96 -7.30 10.60 -3.16
CA SER A 96 -8.20 11.47 -2.41
C SER A 96 -7.54 12.80 -2.02
N GLN A 97 -6.25 12.78 -1.70
CA GLN A 97 -5.49 13.97 -1.34
C GLN A 97 -5.17 14.81 -2.57
N TYR A 98 -4.72 14.18 -3.67
CA TYR A 98 -4.50 14.86 -4.95
C TYR A 98 -5.78 15.55 -5.45
N GLN A 99 -6.89 14.82 -5.53
CA GLN A 99 -8.19 15.36 -5.92
C GLN A 99 -8.59 16.55 -5.05
N ARG A 100 -8.37 16.46 -3.72
CA ARG A 100 -8.64 17.57 -2.82
C ARG A 100 -7.76 18.78 -3.10
N ARG A 101 -6.47 18.60 -3.40
CA ARG A 101 -5.56 19.70 -3.76
C ARG A 101 -6.01 20.42 -5.04
N MET A 102 -6.46 19.66 -6.03
CA MET A 102 -6.96 20.18 -7.30
C MET A 102 -8.29 20.92 -7.11
N GLN A 103 -9.24 20.32 -6.39
CA GLN A 103 -10.55 20.94 -6.12
C GLN A 103 -10.45 22.22 -5.28
N GLN A 104 -9.53 22.25 -4.32
CA GLN A 104 -9.32 23.43 -3.48
C GLN A 104 -8.66 24.59 -4.23
N ASN A 105 -7.97 24.31 -5.35
CA ASN A 105 -7.17 25.24 -6.14
C ASN A 105 -6.31 26.21 -5.29
N ARG A 106 -5.77 25.70 -4.19
CA ARG A 106 -4.90 26.44 -3.29
C ARG A 106 -4.01 25.46 -2.52
N PRO A 107 -2.87 25.91 -1.98
CA PRO A 107 -2.00 25.06 -1.20
C PRO A 107 -2.69 24.48 0.03
N PHE A 108 -2.24 23.29 0.45
CA PHE A 108 -2.64 22.74 1.73
C PHE A 108 -2.21 23.66 2.87
N ARG A 109 -3.12 23.83 3.84
CA ARG A 109 -2.78 24.54 5.07
C ARG A 109 -1.76 23.71 5.87
N PRO A 110 -0.87 24.32 6.67
CA PRO A 110 0.14 23.58 7.43
C PRO A 110 -0.44 22.43 8.29
N LYS A 111 -1.56 22.67 8.97
CA LYS A 111 -2.26 21.63 9.76
C LYS A 111 -2.80 20.48 8.90
N GLN A 112 -3.27 20.79 7.69
CA GLN A 112 -3.78 19.79 6.74
C GLN A 112 -2.65 18.94 6.17
N ALA A 113 -1.55 19.58 5.75
CA ALA A 113 -0.36 18.88 5.27
C ALA A 113 0.23 17.96 6.35
N ALA A 114 0.31 18.43 7.60
CA ALA A 114 0.75 17.62 8.74
C ALA A 114 -0.14 16.39 8.97
N LEU A 115 -1.46 16.56 8.94
CA LEU A 115 -2.41 15.45 9.07
C LEU A 115 -2.26 14.45 7.92
N PHE A 116 -2.19 14.92 6.68
CA PHE A 116 -2.03 14.04 5.51
C PHE A 116 -0.70 13.29 5.53
N ARG A 117 0.39 13.96 5.93
CA ARG A 117 1.70 13.32 6.15
C ARG A 117 1.60 12.21 7.17
N GLN A 118 0.96 12.46 8.32
CA GLN A 118 0.79 11.44 9.35
C GLN A 118 -0.01 10.23 8.82
N GLN A 119 -1.15 10.48 8.17
CA GLN A 119 -2.02 9.44 7.62
C GLN A 119 -1.30 8.59 6.55
N ALA A 120 -0.66 9.26 5.59
CA ALA A 120 0.09 8.60 4.54
C ALA A 120 1.28 7.80 5.11
N THR A 121 1.99 8.36 6.11
CA THR A 121 3.13 7.68 6.75
C THR A 121 2.70 6.38 7.40
N LEU A 122 1.61 6.39 8.18
CA LEU A 122 1.08 5.20 8.83
C LEU A 122 0.63 4.15 7.81
N ALA A 123 -0.08 4.56 6.76
CA ALA A 123 -0.55 3.64 5.72
C ALA A 123 0.61 2.96 4.97
N TRP A 124 1.62 3.73 4.56
CA TRP A 124 2.81 3.19 3.90
C TRP A 124 3.62 2.29 4.81
N GLN A 125 3.87 2.71 6.06
CA GLN A 125 4.59 1.89 7.04
C GLN A 125 3.88 0.57 7.29
N GLN A 126 2.55 0.55 7.35
CA GLN A 126 1.80 -0.69 7.50
C GLN A 126 2.00 -1.63 6.31
N ALA A 127 2.01 -1.12 5.08
CA ALA A 127 2.24 -1.97 3.90
C ALA A 127 3.69 -2.46 3.80
N ILE A 128 4.66 -1.60 4.11
CA ILE A 128 6.09 -1.96 4.15
C ILE A 128 6.32 -3.03 5.22
N TYR A 129 5.77 -2.84 6.41
CA TYR A 129 5.81 -3.83 7.48
C TYR A 129 5.14 -5.14 7.07
N GLY A 130 3.98 -5.06 6.40
CA GLY A 130 3.30 -6.22 5.84
C GLY A 130 4.15 -7.02 4.85
N GLU A 131 4.91 -6.35 3.98
CA GLU A 131 5.89 -6.99 3.10
C GLU A 131 7.02 -7.66 3.90
N CYS A 132 7.53 -6.99 4.94
CA CYS A 132 8.55 -7.53 5.85
C CYS A 132 8.07 -8.71 6.72
N LEU A 133 6.76 -8.87 6.92
CA LEU A 133 6.19 -10.02 7.64
C LEU A 133 6.07 -11.28 6.77
N ARG A 134 6.26 -11.17 5.45
CA ARG A 134 6.17 -12.31 4.54
C ARG A 134 7.29 -13.33 4.81
N PRO A 135 7.07 -14.62 4.48
CA PRO A 135 8.12 -15.63 4.60
C PRO A 135 9.39 -15.25 3.85
N ARG A 136 10.55 -15.67 4.36
CA ARG A 136 11.90 -15.40 3.82
C ARG A 136 12.29 -13.91 3.76
N SER A 137 11.61 -13.07 4.52
CA SER A 137 11.97 -11.66 4.68
C SER A 137 13.30 -11.50 5.44
N PRO A 138 14.22 -10.61 4.98
CA PRO A 138 15.43 -10.24 5.68
C PRO A 138 15.23 -9.09 6.68
N CYS A 139 14.00 -8.57 6.87
CA CYS A 139 13.75 -7.43 7.75
C CYS A 139 13.84 -7.77 9.26
N LYS A 140 14.34 -8.95 9.63
CA LYS A 140 14.44 -9.46 11.00
C LYS A 140 15.89 -9.71 11.39
#